data_AF-V9IKJ2-F1
#
_entry.id   AF-V9IKJ2-F1
#
_cell.length_a   1.000
_cell.length_b   1.000
_cell.length_c   1.000
_cell.angle_alpha   90.00
_cell.angle_beta   90.00
_cell.angle_gamma   90.00
#
_symmetry.space_group_name_H-M   'P 1'
#
loop_
_entity.id
_entity.type
_entity.pdbx_description
1 polymer ?
#
loop_
_entity_poly.entity_id
_entity_poly.type
_entity_poly.pdbx_seq_one_letter_code
_entity_poly.pdbx_strand_id
1 'polypeptide(L)'
;MKEVDVPIVDQSKCENDLRKTRLGQYFILNKSSFICAGGEQGKDACTGDGGSPLVCQNGNGQWQVVGMVTWGIGCATSNVPGVYINVYNYISWIKQQIN
;
A
#
# COMPACT_ATOMS: atom_id res chain seq x y z
N MET A 1 -11.17 -14.13 -10.57
CA MET A 1 -10.40 -13.56 -9.44
C MET A 1 -8.92 -13.69 -9.78
N LYS A 2 -8.12 -12.65 -9.56
CA LYS A 2 -6.67 -12.63 -9.81
C LYS A 2 -5.95 -12.06 -8.59
N GLU A 3 -4.68 -12.39 -8.44
CA GLU A 3 -3.82 -11.89 -7.36
C GLU A 3 -2.43 -11.57 -7.92
N VAL A 4 -1.67 -10.77 -7.18
CA VAL A 4 -0.28 -10.46 -7.47
C VAL A 4 0.48 -10.33 -6.15
N ASP A 5 1.66 -10.94 -6.08
CA ASP A 5 2.56 -10.78 -4.95
C ASP A 5 3.35 -9.48 -5.10
N VAL A 6 3.45 -8.71 -4.03
CA VAL A 6 4.21 -7.45 -4.00
C VAL A 6 4.96 -7.30 -2.68
N PRO A 7 6.21 -6.79 -2.69
CA PRO A 7 6.96 -6.54 -1.47
C PRO A 7 6.41 -5.33 -0.74
N ILE A 8 6.47 -5.35 0.60
CA ILE A 8 6.29 -4.15 1.41
C ILE A 8 7.49 -3.22 1.18
N VAL A 9 7.20 -1.93 1.01
CA VAL A 9 8.21 -0.90 0.80
C VAL A 9 8.33 -0.04 2.05
N ASP A 10 9.57 0.19 2.50
CA ASP A 10 9.86 1.11 3.59
C ASP A 10 9.24 2.49 3.33
N GLN A 11 8.70 3.11 4.36
CA GLN A 11 7.94 4.36 4.23
C GLN A 11 8.80 5.52 3.73
N SER A 12 10.09 5.58 4.11
CA SER A 12 11.00 6.63 3.65
C SER A 12 11.42 6.38 2.20
N LYS A 13 11.65 5.12 1.82
CA LYS A 13 11.85 4.76 0.41
C LYS A 13 10.62 5.10 -0.44
N CYS A 14 9.42 4.75 0.02
CA CYS A 14 8.19 5.04 -0.69
C CYS A 14 8.00 6.55 -0.92
N GLU A 15 8.16 7.37 0.12
CA GLU A 15 8.08 8.83 -0.01
C GLU A 15 9.10 9.37 -1.03
N ASN A 16 10.34 8.88 -0.97
CA ASN A 16 11.40 9.29 -1.90
C ASN A 16 11.13 8.86 -3.35
N ASP A 17 10.54 7.69 -3.56
CA ASP A 17 10.16 7.23 -4.89
C ASP A 17 8.95 8.00 -5.43
N LEU A 18 7.95 8.29 -4.57
CA LEU A 18 6.81 9.14 -4.92
C LEU A 18 7.22 10.59 -5.26
N ARG A 19 8.23 11.15 -4.58
CA ARG A 19 8.81 12.47 -4.89
C ARG A 19 9.39 12.59 -6.30
N LYS A 20 9.82 11.48 -6.90
CA LYS A 20 10.35 11.43 -8.27
C LYS A 20 9.24 11.41 -9.33
N THR A 21 7.98 11.31 -8.91
CA THR A 21 6.82 11.31 -9.81
C THR A 21 6.28 12.73 -10.00
N ARG A 22 5.12 12.85 -10.67
CA ARG A 22 4.38 14.11 -10.81
C ARG A 22 3.96 14.76 -9.48
N LEU A 23 4.06 14.07 -8.34
CA LEU A 23 3.83 14.64 -7.02
C LEU A 23 4.91 15.66 -6.61
N GLY A 24 6.11 15.53 -7.19
CA GLY A 24 7.22 16.46 -7.00
C GLY A 24 7.99 16.29 -5.69
N GLN A 25 9.17 16.93 -5.64
CA GLN A 25 10.16 16.76 -4.56
C GLN A 25 9.68 17.17 -3.16
N TYR A 26 8.65 18.02 -3.07
CA TYR A 26 8.10 18.50 -1.79
C TYR A 26 6.98 17.61 -1.25
N PHE A 27 6.63 16.52 -1.94
CA PHE A 27 5.64 15.58 -1.44
C PHE A 27 6.06 15.00 -0.08
N ILE A 28 5.08 14.82 0.81
CA ILE A 28 5.25 14.22 2.13
C ILE A 28 4.19 13.13 2.27
N LEU A 29 4.61 11.91 2.54
CA LEU A 29 3.71 10.80 2.78
C LEU A 29 3.23 10.86 4.23
N ASN A 30 1.92 10.73 4.47
CA ASN A 30 1.43 10.50 5.82
C ASN A 30 1.75 9.05 6.23
N LYS A 31 2.89 8.88 6.90
CA LYS A 31 3.42 7.59 7.38
C LYS A 31 2.55 6.92 8.44
N SER A 32 1.64 7.66 9.09
CA SER A 32 0.66 7.05 10.00
C SER A 32 -0.50 6.44 9.20
N SER A 33 -1.02 7.16 8.21
CA SER A 33 -2.19 6.71 7.45
C SER A 33 -1.86 5.66 6.39
N PHE A 34 -0.63 5.65 5.87
CA PHE A 34 -0.29 4.89 4.67
C PHE A 34 0.88 3.92 4.85
N ILE A 35 0.78 2.81 4.13
CA ILE A 35 1.83 1.83 3.86
C ILE A 35 1.98 1.69 2.33
N CYS A 36 3.15 1.29 1.86
CA CYS A 36 3.40 1.13 0.44
C CYS A 36 3.82 -0.30 0.12
N ALA A 37 3.47 -0.77 -1.07
CA ALA A 37 3.88 -2.06 -1.59
C ALA A 37 4.11 -2.01 -3.11
N GLY A 38 4.95 -2.90 -3.62
CA GLY A 38 5.24 -3.01 -5.06
C GLY A 38 6.38 -2.10 -5.52
N GLY A 39 6.24 -1.54 -6.71
CA GLY A 39 7.31 -0.83 -7.43
C GLY A 39 8.16 -1.74 -8.33
N GLU A 40 7.81 -3.03 -8.39
CA GLU A 40 8.34 -3.97 -9.37
C GLU A 40 7.65 -3.76 -10.73
N GLN A 41 8.39 -3.94 -11.82
CA GLN A 41 7.83 -3.81 -13.15
C GLN A 41 6.75 -4.86 -13.40
N GLY A 42 5.56 -4.44 -13.86
CA GLY A 42 4.48 -5.36 -14.22
C GLY A 42 3.66 -5.90 -13.04
N LYS A 43 3.95 -5.51 -11.80
CA LYS A 43 3.23 -5.97 -10.60
C LYS A 43 2.69 -4.80 -9.78
N ASP A 44 1.37 -4.65 -9.77
CA ASP A 44 0.70 -3.58 -9.02
C ASP A 44 -0.81 -3.83 -8.90
N ALA A 45 -1.46 -3.12 -7.97
CA ALA A 45 -2.90 -2.94 -7.98
C ALA A 45 -3.27 -1.79 -8.95
N CYS A 46 -4.24 -2.01 -9.83
CA CYS A 46 -4.64 -1.06 -10.87
C CYS A 46 -6.01 -0.42 -10.57
N THR A 47 -6.44 0.45 -11.49
CA THR A 47 -7.81 0.95 -11.53
C THR A 47 -8.82 -0.19 -11.49
N GLY A 48 -9.75 -0.12 -10.54
CA GLY A 48 -10.74 -1.16 -10.28
C GLY A 48 -10.45 -1.99 -9.02
N ASP A 49 -9.20 -1.99 -8.52
CA ASP A 49 -8.82 -2.75 -7.33
C ASP A 49 -9.03 -1.98 -6.01
N GLY A 50 -9.55 -0.75 -6.08
CA GLY A 50 -9.79 0.10 -4.90
C GLY A 50 -10.61 -0.60 -3.82
N GLY A 51 -10.13 -0.57 -2.58
CA GLY A 51 -10.75 -1.28 -1.46
C GLY A 51 -10.33 -2.74 -1.32
N SER A 52 -9.59 -3.31 -2.27
CA SER A 52 -9.07 -4.68 -2.14
C SER A 52 -8.02 -4.78 -1.03
N PRO A 53 -7.95 -5.93 -0.33
CA PRO A 53 -7.03 -6.10 0.78
C PRO A 53 -5.60 -6.35 0.29
N LEU A 54 -4.64 -5.71 0.95
CA LEU A 54 -3.24 -6.13 0.95
C LEU A 54 -3.03 -7.05 2.15
N VAL A 55 -2.61 -8.29 1.90
CA VAL A 55 -2.47 -9.32 2.93
C VAL A 55 -1.03 -9.81 3.05
N CYS A 56 -0.62 -10.16 4.26
CA CYS A 56 0.67 -10.82 4.54
C CYS A 56 0.47 -12.03 5.45
N GLN A 57 1.31 -13.05 5.30
CA GLN A 57 1.38 -14.14 6.28
C GLN A 57 2.22 -13.72 7.47
N ASN A 58 1.72 -13.98 8.68
CA ASN A 58 2.50 -13.84 9.90
C ASN A 58 3.39 -15.07 10.14
N GLY A 59 4.20 -15.04 11.21
CA GLY A 59 5.11 -16.14 11.56
C GLY A 59 4.43 -17.49 11.85
N ASN A 60 3.11 -17.50 12.06
CA ASN A 60 2.31 -18.71 12.26
C ASN A 60 1.60 -19.17 10.97
N GLY A 61 1.90 -18.56 9.82
CA GLY A 61 1.29 -18.88 8.52
C GLY A 61 -0.12 -18.33 8.32
N GLN A 62 -0.64 -17.51 9.24
CA GLN A 62 -1.97 -16.91 9.12
C GLN A 62 -1.92 -15.63 8.29
N TRP A 63 -2.86 -15.50 7.36
CA TRP A 63 -3.02 -14.29 6.56
C TRP A 63 -3.68 -13.18 7.37
N GLN A 64 -3.10 -11.99 7.30
CA GLN A 64 -3.60 -10.78 7.96
C GLN A 64 -3.72 -9.66 6.94
N VAL A 65 -4.81 -8.89 7.03
CA VAL A 65 -4.98 -7.66 6.24
C VAL A 65 -4.09 -6.59 6.85
N VAL A 66 -3.03 -6.22 6.14
CA VAL A 66 -2.06 -5.20 6.57
C VAL A 66 -2.31 -3.86 5.89
N GLY A 67 -2.99 -3.88 4.75
CA GLY A 67 -3.38 -2.66 4.07
C GLY A 67 -4.62 -2.82 3.19
N MET A 68 -5.02 -1.71 2.57
CA MET A 68 -6.16 -1.66 1.66
C MET A 68 -5.81 -0.74 0.49
N VAL A 69 -6.06 -1.18 -0.75
CA VAL A 69 -5.76 -0.41 -1.97
C VAL A 69 -6.47 0.93 -1.91
N THR A 70 -5.72 2.02 -2.11
CA THR A 70 -6.28 3.38 -2.14
C THR A 70 -5.93 4.13 -3.42
N TRP A 71 -4.64 4.40 -3.64
CA TRP A 71 -4.20 5.23 -4.75
C TRP A 71 -2.76 4.92 -5.17
N GLY A 72 -2.38 5.38 -6.36
CA GLY A 72 -1.05 5.22 -6.93
C GLY A 72 -0.81 6.23 -8.06
N ILE A 73 0.38 6.19 -8.65
CA ILE A 73 0.75 7.03 -9.80
C ILE A 73 1.05 6.11 -11.01
N GLY A 74 0.12 6.07 -11.96
CA GLY A 74 0.12 5.05 -13.01
C GLY A 74 -0.29 3.69 -12.45
N CYS A 75 -0.09 2.63 -13.23
CA CYS A 75 -0.19 1.26 -12.75
C CYS A 75 0.97 0.43 -13.26
N ALA A 76 1.55 -0.40 -12.38
CA ALA A 76 2.66 -1.28 -12.71
C ALA A 76 3.89 -0.54 -13.27
N THR A 77 4.02 0.73 -12.87
CA THR A 77 5.12 1.60 -13.25
C THR A 77 6.36 1.20 -12.44
N SER A 78 7.44 0.86 -13.13
CA SER A 78 8.70 0.50 -12.47
C SER A 78 9.15 1.61 -11.52
N ASN A 79 9.59 1.22 -10.32
CA ASN A 79 10.06 2.11 -9.25
C ASN A 79 9.02 3.08 -8.68
N VAL A 80 7.72 2.86 -8.93
CA VAL A 80 6.64 3.62 -8.29
C VAL A 80 5.77 2.64 -7.50
N PRO A 81 5.84 2.65 -6.17
CA PRO A 81 5.01 1.76 -5.36
C PRO A 81 3.55 2.23 -5.32
N GLY A 82 2.64 1.28 -5.14
CA GLY A 82 1.24 1.57 -4.79
C GLY A 82 1.12 2.02 -3.33
N VAL A 83 0.11 2.85 -3.05
CA VAL A 83 -0.15 3.37 -1.70
C VAL A 83 -1.46 2.78 -1.15
N TYR A 84 -1.35 2.26 0.06
CA TYR A 84 -2.38 1.50 0.75
C TYR A 84 -2.65 2.14 2.11
N ILE A 85 -3.88 2.09 2.63
CA ILE A 85 -4.14 2.45 4.03
C ILE A 85 -3.34 1.50 4.92
N ASN A 86 -2.70 2.03 5.97
CA ASN A 86 -2.07 1.22 7.00
C ASN A 86 -3.13 0.71 7.99
N VAL A 87 -3.70 -0.47 7.74
CA VAL A 87 -4.82 -1.02 8.52
C VAL A 87 -4.47 -1.16 10.01
N TYR A 88 -3.21 -1.46 10.33
CA TYR A 88 -2.75 -1.57 11.72
C TYR A 88 -3.09 -0.33 12.56
N ASN A 89 -2.91 0.86 11.98
CA ASN A 89 -3.17 2.13 12.68
C ASN A 89 -4.66 2.47 12.81
N TYR A 90 -5.55 1.76 12.11
CA TYR A 90 -7.00 1.96 12.20
C TYR A 90 -7.72 0.87 13.01
N ILE A 91 -7.01 -0.13 13.55
CA ILE A 91 -7.61 -1.23 14.31
C ILE A 91 -8.50 -0.73 15.45
N SER A 92 -8.07 0.29 16.20
CA SER A 92 -8.85 0.85 17.31
C SER A 92 -10.18 1.44 16.83
N TRP A 93 -10.17 2.16 15.71
CA TRP A 93 -11.38 2.70 15.11
C TRP A 93 -12.29 1.60 14.57
N ILE A 94 -11.73 0.62 13.85
CA ILE A 94 -12.48 -0.54 13.33
C ILE A 94 -13.21 -1.25 14.47
N LYS A 95 -12.51 -1.52 15.58
CA LYS A 95 -13.08 -2.16 16.77
C LYS A 95 -14.24 -1.35 17.38
N GLN A 96 -14.19 -0.02 17.32
CA GLN A 96 -15.28 0.83 17.81
C GLN A 96 -16.53 0.80 16.90
N GLN A 97 -16.41 0.41 15.63
CA GLN A 97 -17.54 0.37 14.71
C GLN A 97 -18.23 -1.00 14.64
N ILE A 98 -17.55 -2.05 15.07
CA ILE A 98 -18.05 -3.44 15.04
C ILE A 98 -18.55 -3.94 16.41
N ASN A 99 -18.30 -3.16 17.46
CA ASN A 99 -18.77 -3.38 18.82
C ASN A 99 -19.92 -2.41 19.12
#